data_AF-A0A8T3RNT3-F1
#
_entry.id   AF-A0A8T3RNT3-F1
#
_cell.length_a   1.000
_cell.length_b   1.000
_cell.length_c   1.000
_cell.angle_alpha   90.00
_cell.angle_beta   90.00
_cell.angle_gamma   90.00
#
_symmetry.space_group_name_H-M   'P 1'
#
loop_
_entity.id
_entity.type
_entity.pdbx_description
1 polymer ?
#
loop_
_entity_poly.entity_id
_entity_poly.type
_entity_poly.pdbx_seq_one_letter_code
_entity_poly.pdbx_strand_id
1 'polypeptide(L)'
;MSISLHGVGVSRGIAMGRAHILHRDQLEVSEYCLKAEYIVEEVRRFEQAVLTARQQLRAIRDHIPPATAADIAAFIDTHLLMLEDSALTQEPARLITERRCNAEWALKIQRDALVAVFEEMDDPYLRTRKDDVDHVVNRMQRILLNQGPMRHEVPDSRLRGYIVLADDLTPADTVLMQHHGIAAFATEHGGPTSHTAILARSLGIPSIVGLHQARRYVREEDLVIIDGISGVLLVDPDPETIRYYEGLQQQERVHFAELIKLKGAPAITGDGIKICLEANIELPKDFESVLNVGALGVGLYRTEYLYMNRDRPPAEEEQFQVYSQALHALQGMPITIRTLDLGADKQVDSSTGRERRVLTNQALGLRAVRLCLKEPGLFLPQLRAIIRASALGPVRLLIPMLSNLQELYQVLAIIAEIRADFRSNAVLFDPDMRIGGMIEVPAAALCADLFAKQLDFLSIGTNDLIQYTLAVDRVDDEVSYLYDPVHPAVLRLIRITIQAARDHKKPVVMCGEMASDLRYVRLLLGLGLRDFSVHPAVLLEVKKIINNTRLEEVMSLSEQVLAASSSSEINDLLGRINAGLN
;
A
#
# COMPACT_ATOMS: atom_id res chain seq x y z
N MET A 1 -36.87 -6.84 -4.93
CA MET A 1 -36.25 -8.02 -4.28
C MET A 1 -34.81 -7.62 -4.06
N SER A 2 -34.38 -7.49 -2.81
CA SER A 2 -33.01 -7.07 -2.49
C SER A 2 -32.02 -8.10 -3.04
N ILE A 3 -31.01 -7.64 -3.78
CA ILE A 3 -29.94 -8.48 -4.32
C ILE A 3 -28.67 -8.16 -3.54
N SER A 4 -28.00 -9.20 -3.04
CA SER A 4 -26.69 -9.10 -2.39
C SER A 4 -25.61 -9.62 -3.32
N LEU A 5 -24.62 -8.79 -3.61
CA LEU A 5 -23.44 -9.12 -4.41
C LEU A 5 -22.22 -9.07 -3.50
N HIS A 6 -21.31 -10.03 -3.68
CA HIS A 6 -20.12 -10.20 -2.85
C HIS A 6 -18.86 -10.01 -3.68
N GLY A 7 -17.91 -9.26 -3.13
CA GLY A 7 -16.58 -9.05 -3.67
C GLY A 7 -15.56 -8.88 -2.55
N VAL A 8 -14.43 -8.27 -2.87
CA VAL A 8 -13.36 -8.00 -1.91
C VAL A 8 -13.42 -6.55 -1.46
N GLY A 9 -13.73 -6.32 -0.18
CA GLY A 9 -13.64 -4.99 0.43
C GLY A 9 -12.19 -4.51 0.47
N VAL A 10 -11.89 -3.40 -0.19
CA VAL A 10 -10.51 -2.86 -0.26
C VAL A 10 -10.32 -1.64 0.62
N SER A 11 -11.37 -0.87 0.84
CA SER A 11 -11.35 0.33 1.69
C SER A 11 -12.59 0.34 2.58
N ARG A 12 -12.37 0.57 3.89
CA ARG A 12 -13.40 0.45 4.93
C ARG A 12 -14.44 1.56 4.86
N GLY A 13 -15.63 1.26 5.37
CA GLY A 13 -16.72 2.20 5.59
C GLY A 13 -18.01 1.77 4.89
N ILE A 14 -19.12 2.35 5.36
CA ILE A 14 -20.45 2.11 4.80
C ILE A 14 -20.91 3.35 4.04
N ALA A 15 -21.24 3.16 2.77
CA ALA A 15 -21.77 4.20 1.90
C ALA A 15 -23.15 3.80 1.38
N MET A 16 -24.04 4.79 1.30
CA MET A 16 -25.40 4.62 0.80
C MET A 16 -25.66 5.73 -0.22
N GLY A 17 -26.16 5.36 -1.38
CA GLY A 17 -26.35 6.31 -2.47
C GLY A 17 -27.04 5.69 -3.67
N ARG A 18 -27.22 6.51 -4.70
CA ARG A 18 -27.75 6.05 -5.98
C ARG A 18 -26.62 5.50 -6.83
N ALA A 19 -26.88 4.42 -7.56
CA ALA A 19 -25.92 3.80 -8.45
C ALA A 19 -25.72 4.69 -9.70
N HIS A 20 -24.46 4.96 -10.02
CA HIS A 20 -24.04 5.50 -11.30
C HIS A 20 -23.18 4.45 -12.01
N ILE A 21 -23.66 3.93 -13.12
CA ILE A 21 -22.97 2.91 -13.92
C ILE A 21 -22.06 3.61 -14.92
N LEU A 22 -20.77 3.36 -14.75
CA LEU A 22 -19.74 3.81 -15.67
C LEU A 22 -19.66 2.84 -16.85
N HIS A 23 -20.23 3.25 -17.97
CA HIS A 23 -20.14 2.50 -19.22
C HIS A 23 -18.77 2.71 -19.89
N ARG A 24 -17.91 1.68 -19.87
CA ARG A 24 -16.85 1.54 -20.87
C ARG A 24 -17.43 0.76 -22.05
N ASP A 25 -18.33 1.40 -22.81
CA ASP A 25 -18.79 0.80 -24.06
C ASP A 25 -17.57 0.52 -24.95
N GLN A 26 -17.42 -0.71 -25.41
CA GLN A 26 -16.59 -0.98 -26.58
C GLN A 26 -17.25 -0.23 -27.73
N LEU A 27 -16.59 0.83 -28.20
CA LEU A 27 -17.13 1.65 -29.27
C LEU A 27 -17.23 0.79 -30.53
N GLU A 28 -18.46 0.52 -30.96
CA GLU A 28 -18.69 -0.17 -32.23
C GLU A 28 -18.34 0.76 -33.38
N VAL A 29 -17.11 0.62 -33.87
CA VAL A 29 -16.64 1.35 -35.04
C VAL A 29 -17.00 0.58 -36.31
N SER A 30 -17.84 1.19 -37.15
CA SER A 30 -18.13 0.69 -38.50
C SER A 30 -17.10 1.20 -39.51
N GLU A 31 -16.61 0.31 -40.38
CA GLU A 31 -15.75 0.67 -41.50
C GLU A 31 -16.58 1.20 -42.67
N TYR A 32 -16.16 2.33 -43.24
CA TYR A 32 -16.67 2.77 -44.54
C TYR A 32 -15.56 3.36 -45.42
N CYS A 33 -15.74 3.23 -46.73
CA CYS A 33 -14.78 3.69 -47.73
C CYS A 33 -15.03 5.16 -48.11
N LEU A 34 -13.99 5.96 -48.05
CA LEU A 34 -13.99 7.38 -48.38
C LEU A 34 -13.72 7.61 -49.87
N LYS A 35 -14.39 8.60 -50.46
CA LYS A 35 -14.02 9.12 -51.77
C LYS A 35 -12.73 9.93 -51.65
N ALA A 36 -11.95 9.97 -52.73
CA ALA A 36 -10.64 10.63 -52.76
C ALA A 36 -10.68 12.11 -52.31
N GLU A 37 -11.78 12.82 -52.59
CA GLU A 37 -12.00 14.21 -52.21
C GLU A 37 -12.13 14.44 -50.69
N TYR A 38 -12.58 13.43 -49.93
CA TYR A 38 -12.80 13.53 -48.49
C TYR A 38 -11.62 13.05 -47.63
N ILE A 39 -10.58 12.48 -48.24
CA ILE A 39 -9.43 11.92 -47.50
C ILE A 39 -8.71 13.01 -46.70
N VAL A 40 -8.48 14.18 -47.31
CA VAL A 40 -7.77 15.29 -46.66
C VAL A 40 -8.60 15.85 -45.49
N GLU A 41 -9.92 15.91 -45.64
CA GLU A 41 -10.82 16.36 -44.58
C GLU A 41 -10.86 15.37 -43.43
N GLU A 42 -10.87 14.06 -43.70
CA GLU A 42 -10.87 13.01 -42.68
C GLU A 42 -9.56 12.97 -41.89
N VAL A 43 -8.40 13.14 -42.56
CA VAL A 43 -7.10 13.27 -41.86
C VAL A 43 -7.11 14.48 -40.94
N ARG A 44 -7.62 15.63 -41.39
CA ARG A 44 -7.75 16.83 -40.55
C ARG A 44 -8.69 16.59 -39.36
N ARG A 45 -9.81 15.87 -39.57
CA ARG A 45 -10.74 15.49 -38.51
C ARG A 45 -10.06 14.62 -37.45
N PHE A 46 -9.24 13.66 -37.87
CA PHE A 46 -8.43 12.84 -36.98
C PHE A 46 -7.42 13.66 -36.18
N GLU A 47 -6.63 14.52 -36.84
CA GLU A 47 -5.66 15.39 -36.18
C GLU A 47 -6.32 16.32 -35.15
N GLN A 48 -7.51 16.85 -35.44
CA GLN A 48 -8.28 17.62 -34.48
C GLN A 48 -8.71 16.79 -33.27
N ALA A 49 -9.12 15.54 -33.46
CA ALA A 49 -9.46 14.66 -32.35
C ALA A 49 -8.27 14.37 -31.42
N VAL A 50 -7.07 14.16 -31.98
CA VAL A 50 -5.82 14.05 -31.22
C VAL A 50 -5.55 15.32 -30.40
N LEU A 51 -5.68 16.49 -31.03
CA LEU A 51 -5.49 17.78 -30.36
C LEU A 51 -6.49 17.99 -29.22
N THR A 52 -7.76 17.66 -29.41
CA THR A 52 -8.79 17.75 -28.38
C THR A 52 -8.53 16.77 -27.23
N ALA A 53 -8.15 15.51 -27.52
CA ALA A 53 -7.81 14.53 -26.48
C ALA A 53 -6.65 15.03 -25.60
N ARG A 54 -5.63 15.63 -26.23
CA ARG A 54 -4.49 16.22 -25.53
C ARG A 54 -4.89 17.41 -24.65
N GLN A 55 -5.79 18.27 -25.14
CA GLN A 55 -6.31 19.40 -24.35
C GLN A 55 -7.11 18.92 -23.13
N GLN A 56 -7.96 17.89 -23.29
CA GLN A 56 -8.71 17.30 -22.19
C GLN A 56 -7.79 16.72 -21.10
N LEU A 57 -6.78 15.94 -21.48
CA LEU A 57 -5.83 15.36 -20.51
C LEU A 57 -5.01 16.43 -19.79
N ARG A 58 -4.60 17.49 -20.48
CA ARG A 58 -3.94 18.64 -19.83
C ARG A 58 -4.86 19.34 -18.84
N ALA A 59 -6.14 19.54 -19.19
CA ALA A 59 -7.10 20.11 -18.27
C ALA A 59 -7.26 19.23 -17.02
N ILE A 60 -7.35 17.90 -17.16
CA ILE A 60 -7.42 16.97 -16.02
C ILE A 60 -6.15 17.11 -15.16
N ARG A 61 -4.97 17.08 -15.78
CA ARG A 61 -3.68 17.25 -15.10
C ARG A 61 -3.63 18.56 -14.30
N ASP A 62 -4.09 19.66 -14.88
CA ASP A 62 -4.03 20.99 -14.26
C ASP A 62 -5.07 21.15 -13.11
N HIS A 63 -6.10 20.30 -13.06
CA HIS A 63 -7.08 20.26 -11.97
C HIS A 63 -6.70 19.30 -10.83
N ILE A 64 -5.63 18.51 -10.98
CA ILE A 64 -5.14 17.65 -9.91
C ILE A 64 -4.38 18.53 -8.90
N PRO A 65 -4.77 18.53 -7.61
CA PRO A 65 -4.06 19.30 -6.60
C PRO A 65 -2.59 18.88 -6.51
N PRO A 66 -1.64 19.80 -6.31
CA PRO A 66 -0.23 19.45 -6.17
C PRO A 66 0.07 18.53 -4.97
N ALA A 67 -0.87 18.42 -4.02
CA ALA A 67 -0.82 17.49 -2.89
C ALA A 67 -1.18 16.04 -3.27
N THR A 68 -1.92 15.82 -4.36
CA THR A 68 -2.46 14.51 -4.76
C THR A 68 -1.50 13.83 -5.73
N ALA A 69 -0.49 13.18 -5.14
CA ALA A 69 0.49 12.23 -5.69
C ALA A 69 1.08 12.48 -7.11
N ALA A 70 2.40 12.72 -7.15
CA ALA A 70 3.24 12.73 -8.36
C ALA A 70 3.07 11.51 -9.28
N ASP A 71 2.67 10.37 -8.73
CA ASP A 71 2.41 9.12 -9.47
C ASP A 71 1.19 9.24 -10.41
N ILE A 72 0.18 10.02 -10.03
CA ILE A 72 -1.01 10.27 -10.85
C ILE A 72 -0.68 11.24 -11.99
N ALA A 73 0.11 12.27 -11.68
CA ALA A 73 0.62 13.19 -12.71
C ALA A 73 1.48 12.45 -13.74
N ALA A 74 2.38 11.57 -13.28
CA ALA A 74 3.21 10.74 -14.14
C ALA A 74 2.39 9.81 -15.06
N PHE A 75 1.26 9.30 -14.58
CA PHE A 75 0.33 8.51 -15.40
C PHE A 75 -0.28 9.34 -16.52
N ILE A 76 -0.81 10.53 -16.22
CA ILE A 76 -1.37 11.42 -17.25
C ILE A 76 -0.28 11.89 -18.21
N ASP A 77 0.92 12.16 -17.70
CA ASP A 77 2.08 12.52 -18.53
C ASP A 77 2.48 11.37 -19.48
N THR A 78 2.32 10.11 -19.06
CA THR A 78 2.51 8.94 -19.93
C THR A 78 1.47 8.90 -21.05
N HIS A 79 0.20 9.15 -20.75
CA HIS A 79 -0.86 9.23 -21.76
C HIS A 79 -0.66 10.42 -22.71
N LEU A 80 -0.17 11.56 -22.19
CA LEU A 80 0.20 12.71 -23.01
C LEU A 80 1.37 12.37 -23.94
N LEU A 81 2.39 11.63 -23.47
CA LEU A 81 3.51 11.17 -24.29
C LEU A 81 3.04 10.20 -25.39
N MET A 82 2.10 9.30 -25.08
CA MET A 82 1.48 8.42 -26.08
C MET A 82 0.76 9.20 -27.19
N LEU A 83 0.09 10.31 -26.84
CA LEU A 83 -0.52 11.22 -27.82
C LEU A 83 0.49 12.06 -28.60
N GLU A 84 1.79 11.96 -28.30
CA GLU A 84 2.89 12.54 -29.08
C GLU A 84 3.58 11.48 -29.95
N ASP A 85 3.32 10.19 -29.71
CA ASP A 85 3.92 9.09 -30.45
C ASP A 85 3.38 9.02 -31.89
N SER A 86 4.30 8.91 -32.85
CA SER A 86 4.00 8.68 -34.26
C SER A 86 3.11 7.45 -34.51
N ALA A 87 3.22 6.41 -33.69
CA ALA A 87 2.43 5.19 -33.79
C ALA A 87 0.95 5.43 -33.53
N LEU A 88 0.56 6.45 -32.75
CA LEU A 88 -0.84 6.79 -32.50
C LEU A 88 -1.30 8.06 -33.24
N THR A 89 -0.38 8.85 -33.78
CA THR A 89 -0.70 10.14 -34.42
C THR A 89 -0.45 10.15 -35.94
N GLN A 90 0.65 9.57 -36.42
CA GLN A 90 1.00 9.59 -37.85
C GLN A 90 0.51 8.34 -38.57
N GLU A 91 0.62 7.17 -37.92
CA GLU A 91 0.25 5.90 -38.54
C GLU A 91 -1.26 5.79 -38.84
N PRO A 92 -2.19 6.18 -37.94
CA PRO A 92 -3.61 6.22 -38.29
C PRO A 92 -3.92 7.19 -39.44
N ALA A 93 -3.26 8.36 -39.48
CA ALA A 93 -3.42 9.32 -40.59
C ALA A 93 -2.94 8.74 -41.93
N ARG A 94 -1.85 7.96 -41.91
CA ARG A 94 -1.36 7.21 -43.07
C ARG A 94 -2.37 6.13 -43.50
N LEU A 95 -2.93 5.37 -42.55
CA LEU A 95 -3.94 4.34 -42.83
C LEU A 95 -5.22 4.92 -43.47
N ILE A 96 -5.69 6.10 -43.01
CA ILE A 96 -6.82 6.82 -43.63
C ILE A 96 -6.53 7.09 -45.12
N THR A 97 -5.30 7.52 -45.42
CA THR A 97 -4.89 7.88 -46.79
C THR A 97 -4.69 6.66 -47.69
N GLU A 98 -3.98 5.65 -47.21
CA GLU A 98 -3.61 4.45 -47.97
C GLU A 98 -4.83 3.52 -48.19
N ARG A 99 -5.64 3.30 -47.14
CA ARG A 99 -6.79 2.39 -47.19
C ARG A 99 -8.11 3.06 -47.52
N ARG A 100 -8.14 4.40 -47.55
CA ARG A 100 -9.36 5.20 -47.79
C ARG A 100 -10.48 4.85 -46.80
N CYS A 101 -10.14 4.59 -45.55
CA CYS A 101 -11.10 4.30 -44.49
C CYS A 101 -11.29 5.50 -43.56
N ASN A 102 -12.37 5.49 -42.79
CA ASN A 102 -12.67 6.50 -41.79
C ASN A 102 -11.70 6.49 -40.60
N ALA A 103 -11.58 7.65 -39.92
CA ALA A 103 -10.61 7.89 -38.87
C ALA A 103 -10.74 6.93 -37.68
N GLU A 104 -11.97 6.60 -37.28
CA GLU A 104 -12.23 5.67 -36.18
C GLU A 104 -11.71 4.27 -36.51
N TRP A 105 -11.89 3.83 -37.75
CA TRP A 105 -11.48 2.50 -38.19
C TRP A 105 -9.96 2.41 -38.35
N ALA A 106 -9.33 3.43 -38.92
CA ALA A 106 -7.88 3.54 -38.99
C ALA A 106 -7.23 3.48 -37.60
N LEU A 107 -7.81 4.19 -36.64
CA LEU A 107 -7.34 4.19 -35.26
C LEU A 107 -7.54 2.83 -34.57
N LYS A 108 -8.67 2.15 -34.84
CA LYS A 108 -8.92 0.79 -34.33
C LYS A 108 -7.90 -0.22 -34.86
N ILE A 109 -7.59 -0.19 -36.16
CA ILE A 109 -6.57 -1.06 -36.76
C ILE A 109 -5.23 -0.89 -36.04
N GLN A 110 -4.85 0.36 -35.80
CA GLN A 110 -3.57 0.66 -35.17
C GLN A 110 -3.54 0.26 -33.69
N ARG A 111 -4.65 0.44 -32.97
CA ARG A 111 -4.82 -0.08 -31.61
C ARG A 111 -4.63 -1.59 -31.56
N ASP A 112 -5.32 -2.33 -32.42
CA ASP A 112 -5.27 -3.80 -32.44
C ASP A 112 -3.85 -4.30 -32.71
N ALA A 113 -3.11 -3.62 -33.60
CA ALA A 113 -1.71 -3.92 -33.86
C ALA A 113 -0.81 -3.66 -32.64
N LEU A 114 -0.98 -2.53 -31.95
CA LEU A 114 -0.20 -2.21 -30.75
C LEU A 114 -0.52 -3.15 -29.59
N VAL A 115 -1.79 -3.46 -29.35
CA VAL A 115 -2.22 -4.38 -28.29
C VAL A 115 -1.65 -5.78 -28.51
N ALA A 116 -1.66 -6.29 -29.75
CA ALA A 116 -1.08 -7.60 -30.07
C ALA A 116 0.42 -7.68 -29.71
N VAL A 117 1.18 -6.61 -29.97
CA VAL A 117 2.60 -6.53 -29.59
C VAL A 117 2.79 -6.62 -28.07
N PHE A 118 1.93 -5.94 -27.29
CA PHE A 118 2.01 -6.00 -25.83
C PHE A 118 1.56 -7.35 -25.26
N GLU A 119 0.62 -8.05 -25.91
CA GLU A 119 0.17 -9.38 -25.47
C GLU A 119 1.24 -10.47 -25.67
N GLU A 120 2.06 -10.33 -26.72
CA GLU A 120 3.18 -11.25 -27.01
C GLU A 120 4.40 -11.04 -26.09
N MET A 121 4.41 -10.00 -25.23
CA MET A 121 5.52 -9.76 -24.30
C MET A 121 5.51 -10.75 -23.12
N ASP A 122 6.67 -11.33 -22.81
CA ASP A 122 6.85 -12.26 -21.68
C ASP A 122 6.75 -11.56 -20.31
N ASP A 123 7.05 -10.26 -20.25
CA ASP A 123 7.04 -9.48 -19.02
C ASP A 123 5.59 -9.09 -18.61
N PRO A 124 5.10 -9.56 -17.45
CA PRO A 124 3.74 -9.26 -16.99
C PRO A 124 3.47 -7.77 -16.78
N TYR A 125 4.49 -6.98 -16.40
CA TYR A 125 4.36 -5.53 -16.23
C TYR A 125 4.24 -4.84 -17.59
N LEU A 126 5.08 -5.18 -18.56
CA LEU A 126 4.96 -4.59 -19.91
C LEU A 126 3.63 -4.97 -20.58
N ARG A 127 3.10 -6.16 -20.29
CA ARG A 127 1.78 -6.58 -20.78
C ARG A 127 0.64 -5.69 -20.27
N THR A 128 0.78 -5.07 -19.09
CA THR A 128 -0.24 -4.12 -18.57
C THR A 128 -0.27 -2.79 -19.32
N ARG A 129 0.78 -2.43 -20.08
CA ARG A 129 0.77 -1.20 -20.90
C ARG A 129 -0.23 -1.23 -22.05
N LYS A 130 -0.78 -2.39 -22.40
CA LYS A 130 -1.88 -2.47 -23.35
C LYS A 130 -3.10 -1.66 -22.89
N ASP A 131 -3.34 -1.62 -21.58
CA ASP A 131 -4.48 -0.93 -20.99
C ASP A 131 -4.34 0.59 -21.20
N ASP A 132 -3.13 1.13 -21.14
CA ASP A 132 -2.83 2.54 -21.42
C ASP A 132 -3.10 2.90 -22.89
N VAL A 133 -2.70 2.03 -23.83
CA VAL A 133 -3.00 2.20 -25.25
C VAL A 133 -4.51 2.23 -25.49
N ASP A 134 -5.23 1.27 -24.90
CA ASP A 134 -6.68 1.20 -25.00
C ASP A 134 -7.35 2.47 -24.44
N HIS A 135 -6.86 3.02 -23.33
CA HIS A 135 -7.41 4.25 -22.75
C HIS A 135 -7.25 5.45 -23.67
N VAL A 136 -6.04 5.65 -24.20
CA VAL A 136 -5.73 6.77 -25.09
C VAL A 136 -6.54 6.66 -26.39
N VAL A 137 -6.63 5.46 -26.96
CA VAL A 137 -7.41 5.20 -28.18
C VAL A 137 -8.90 5.42 -27.96
N ASN A 138 -9.48 4.86 -26.89
CA ASN A 138 -10.91 4.99 -26.61
C ASN A 138 -11.29 6.47 -26.42
N ARG A 139 -10.42 7.28 -25.79
CA ARG A 139 -10.64 8.72 -25.67
C ARG A 139 -10.73 9.40 -27.04
N MET A 140 -9.79 9.12 -27.94
CA MET A 140 -9.82 9.67 -29.31
C MET A 140 -11.05 9.19 -30.10
N GLN A 141 -11.43 7.91 -29.97
CA GLN A 141 -12.63 7.37 -30.63
C GLN A 141 -13.92 8.05 -30.16
N ARG A 142 -14.08 8.34 -28.86
CA ARG A 142 -15.26 9.09 -28.36
C ARG A 142 -15.39 10.47 -28.97
N ILE A 143 -14.26 11.19 -29.08
CA ILE A 143 -14.20 12.51 -29.70
C ILE A 143 -14.59 12.41 -31.18
N LEU A 144 -14.07 11.43 -31.91
CA LEU A 144 -14.40 11.21 -33.32
C LEU A 144 -15.88 10.89 -33.52
N LEU A 145 -16.47 10.08 -32.65
CA LEU A 145 -17.89 9.70 -32.70
C LEU A 145 -18.84 10.80 -32.21
N ASN A 146 -18.34 11.99 -31.86
CA ASN A 146 -19.10 13.10 -31.25
C ASN A 146 -19.90 12.66 -30.01
N GLN A 147 -19.42 11.64 -29.30
CA GLN A 147 -19.95 11.30 -28.00
C GLN A 147 -19.39 12.30 -26.99
N GLY A 148 -20.27 12.96 -26.23
CA GLY A 148 -19.84 13.90 -25.19
C GLY A 148 -18.92 13.22 -24.16
N PRO A 149 -18.13 14.01 -23.40
CA PRO A 149 -17.34 13.48 -22.29
C PRO A 149 -18.25 12.69 -21.34
N MET A 150 -17.71 11.61 -20.74
CA MET A 150 -18.47 10.82 -19.79
C MET A 150 -18.92 11.69 -18.61
N ARG A 151 -20.02 11.33 -17.94
CA ARG A 151 -20.57 12.15 -16.84
C ARG A 151 -19.56 12.45 -15.71
N HIS A 152 -18.60 11.56 -15.45
CA HIS A 152 -17.54 11.76 -14.47
C HIS A 152 -16.40 12.67 -14.94
N GLU A 153 -16.31 12.98 -16.24
CA GLU A 153 -15.32 13.88 -16.84
C GLU A 153 -15.83 15.33 -16.94
N VAL A 154 -17.12 15.55 -16.65
CA VAL A 154 -17.73 16.88 -16.66
C VAL A 154 -17.48 17.53 -15.29
N PRO A 155 -16.94 18.76 -15.21
CA PRO A 155 -16.56 19.44 -13.96
C PRO A 155 -17.72 19.73 -12.98
N ASP A 156 -18.94 19.28 -13.27
CA ASP A 156 -20.14 19.56 -12.50
C ASP A 156 -20.27 18.54 -11.35
N SER A 157 -20.65 19.00 -10.17
CA SER A 157 -20.68 18.19 -8.92
C SER A 157 -21.85 17.20 -8.85
N ARG A 158 -22.24 16.65 -10.01
CA ARG A 158 -23.41 15.79 -10.22
C ARG A 158 -23.26 14.39 -9.64
N LEU A 159 -22.03 13.91 -9.44
CA LEU A 159 -21.75 12.60 -8.84
C LEU A 159 -21.69 12.63 -7.31
N ARG A 160 -21.95 13.79 -6.69
CA ARG A 160 -21.90 13.93 -5.24
C ARG A 160 -22.91 13.00 -4.58
N GLY A 161 -22.43 12.10 -3.72
CA GLY A 161 -23.25 11.12 -3.01
C GLY A 161 -23.67 9.89 -3.84
N TYR A 162 -23.22 9.77 -5.10
CA TYR A 162 -23.44 8.56 -5.89
C TYR A 162 -22.46 7.46 -5.52
N ILE A 163 -22.89 6.22 -5.75
CA ILE A 163 -22.04 5.04 -5.72
C ILE A 163 -21.71 4.67 -7.16
N VAL A 164 -20.44 4.71 -7.53
CA VAL A 164 -20.01 4.44 -8.90
C VAL A 164 -19.78 2.94 -9.08
N LEU A 165 -20.43 2.31 -10.06
CA LEU A 165 -20.13 0.94 -10.50
C LEU A 165 -19.40 0.98 -11.84
N ALA A 166 -18.27 0.30 -11.95
CA ALA A 166 -17.51 0.20 -13.20
C ALA A 166 -17.01 -1.23 -13.46
N ASP A 167 -16.61 -1.51 -14.70
CA ASP A 167 -15.79 -2.70 -14.99
C ASP A 167 -14.48 -2.66 -14.21
N ASP A 168 -13.83 -1.52 -14.33
CA ASP A 168 -12.54 -1.19 -13.78
C ASP A 168 -12.43 0.36 -13.78
N LEU A 169 -11.59 0.89 -12.89
CA LEU A 169 -11.37 2.33 -12.74
C LEU A 169 -9.90 2.64 -12.89
N THR A 170 -9.59 3.69 -13.66
CA THR A 170 -8.23 4.20 -13.69
C THR A 170 -7.91 5.01 -12.42
N PRO A 171 -6.63 5.19 -12.07
CA PRO A 171 -6.22 6.15 -11.06
C PRO A 171 -6.79 7.55 -11.27
N ALA A 172 -6.79 8.03 -12.51
CA ALA A 172 -7.33 9.36 -12.87
C ALA A 172 -8.83 9.45 -12.59
N ASP A 173 -9.60 8.42 -12.98
CA ASP A 173 -11.04 8.35 -12.72
C ASP A 173 -11.33 8.39 -11.21
N THR A 174 -10.57 7.61 -10.44
CA THR A 174 -10.75 7.49 -8.99
C THR A 174 -10.56 8.83 -8.28
N VAL A 175 -9.55 9.60 -8.68
CA VAL A 175 -9.23 10.92 -8.12
C VAL A 175 -10.25 11.96 -8.55
N LEU A 176 -10.64 11.95 -9.83
CA LEU A 176 -11.64 12.86 -10.35
C LEU A 176 -12.98 12.64 -9.65
N MET A 177 -13.39 11.39 -9.46
CA MET A 177 -14.58 11.01 -8.71
C MET A 177 -14.51 11.45 -7.25
N GLN A 178 -13.36 11.31 -6.59
CA GLN A 178 -13.13 11.81 -5.23
C GLN A 178 -13.38 13.31 -5.16
N HIS A 179 -12.85 14.08 -6.12
CA HIS A 179 -13.07 15.52 -6.22
C HIS A 179 -14.55 15.87 -6.49
N HIS A 180 -15.27 15.04 -7.24
CA HIS A 180 -16.72 15.17 -7.44
C HIS A 180 -17.56 14.76 -6.23
N GLY A 181 -16.95 14.19 -5.18
CA GLY A 181 -17.61 13.88 -3.91
C GLY A 181 -18.48 12.62 -3.95
N ILE A 182 -18.08 11.59 -4.70
CA ILE A 182 -18.75 10.28 -4.67
C ILE A 182 -18.80 9.70 -3.25
N ALA A 183 -19.82 8.89 -2.97
CA ALA A 183 -19.97 8.23 -1.67
C ALA A 183 -19.11 6.96 -1.58
N ALA A 184 -18.99 6.21 -2.68
CA ALA A 184 -18.23 4.97 -2.78
C ALA A 184 -18.06 4.55 -4.25
N PHE A 185 -17.23 3.54 -4.49
CA PHE A 185 -17.19 2.89 -5.79
C PHE A 185 -17.03 1.36 -5.70
N ALA A 186 -17.46 0.66 -6.75
CA ALA A 186 -17.38 -0.77 -6.89
C ALA A 186 -16.89 -1.14 -8.30
N THR A 187 -16.01 -2.14 -8.42
CA THR A 187 -15.52 -2.65 -9.71
C THR A 187 -15.82 -4.13 -9.92
N GLU A 188 -16.17 -4.54 -11.14
CA GLU A 188 -16.38 -5.96 -11.49
C GLU A 188 -15.07 -6.75 -11.52
N HIS A 189 -13.97 -6.07 -11.86
CA HIS A 189 -12.61 -6.61 -11.94
C HIS A 189 -11.69 -5.96 -10.89
N GLY A 190 -10.51 -6.53 -10.72
CA GLY A 190 -9.49 -6.04 -9.79
C GLY A 190 -9.34 -6.89 -8.54
N GLY A 191 -8.12 -6.92 -8.00
CA GLY A 191 -7.76 -7.62 -6.77
C GLY A 191 -7.39 -6.67 -5.63
N PRO A 192 -7.24 -7.18 -4.39
CA PRO A 192 -6.92 -6.37 -3.20
C PRO A 192 -5.57 -5.64 -3.25
N THR A 193 -4.70 -6.02 -4.19
CA THR A 193 -3.38 -5.44 -4.47
C THR A 193 -3.35 -4.57 -5.74
N SER A 194 -4.47 -4.40 -6.43
CA SER A 194 -4.55 -3.57 -7.64
C SER A 194 -4.29 -2.09 -7.33
N HIS A 195 -3.81 -1.34 -8.33
CA HIS A 195 -3.58 0.12 -8.21
C HIS A 195 -4.83 0.86 -7.72
N THR A 196 -6.01 0.47 -8.21
CA THR A 196 -7.30 1.00 -7.78
C THR A 196 -7.60 0.70 -6.31
N ALA A 197 -7.28 -0.51 -5.83
CA ALA A 197 -7.44 -0.88 -4.42
C ALA A 197 -6.50 -0.12 -3.48
N ILE A 198 -5.26 0.12 -3.91
CA ILE A 198 -4.28 0.91 -3.16
C ILE A 198 -4.73 2.37 -3.07
N LEU A 199 -5.17 2.96 -4.19
CA LEU A 199 -5.67 4.33 -4.24
C LEU A 199 -6.95 4.51 -3.42
N ALA A 200 -7.88 3.54 -3.46
CA ALA A 200 -9.09 3.56 -2.64
C ALA A 200 -8.78 3.74 -1.15
N ARG A 201 -7.80 2.97 -0.64
CA ARG A 201 -7.35 3.03 0.76
C ARG A 201 -6.72 4.38 1.10
N SER A 202 -5.88 4.89 0.21
CA SER A 202 -5.21 6.18 0.41
C SER A 202 -6.20 7.34 0.41
N LEU A 203 -7.23 7.29 -0.44
CA LEU A 203 -8.26 8.32 -0.56
C LEU A 203 -9.38 8.19 0.50
N GLY A 204 -9.44 7.07 1.23
CA GLY A 204 -10.44 6.83 2.28
C GLY A 204 -11.87 6.71 1.74
N ILE A 205 -12.05 6.38 0.47
CA ILE A 205 -13.37 6.15 -0.13
C ILE A 205 -13.74 4.68 0.10
N PRO A 206 -14.93 4.35 0.65
CA PRO A 206 -15.37 2.96 0.77
C PRO A 206 -15.45 2.29 -0.61
N SER A 207 -14.85 1.11 -0.74
CA SER A 207 -14.70 0.47 -2.05
C SER A 207 -14.67 -1.05 -1.99
N ILE A 208 -15.26 -1.68 -3.01
CA ILE A 208 -15.25 -3.13 -3.24
C ILE A 208 -14.73 -3.41 -4.65
N VAL A 209 -13.84 -4.39 -4.80
CA VAL A 209 -13.35 -4.86 -6.11
C VAL A 209 -13.74 -6.31 -6.34
N GLY A 210 -13.75 -6.75 -7.61
CA GLY A 210 -14.05 -8.13 -7.95
C GLY A 210 -15.53 -8.52 -7.78
N LEU A 211 -16.44 -7.55 -7.88
CA LEU A 211 -17.90 -7.80 -7.88
C LEU A 211 -18.34 -8.33 -9.25
N HIS A 212 -17.91 -9.53 -9.58
CA HIS A 212 -18.11 -10.13 -10.90
C HIS A 212 -19.60 -10.09 -11.31
N GLN A 213 -19.86 -9.53 -12.50
CA GLN A 213 -21.20 -9.39 -13.09
C GLN A 213 -22.18 -8.45 -12.34
N ALA A 214 -21.70 -7.58 -11.45
CA ALA A 214 -22.57 -6.65 -10.72
C ALA A 214 -23.48 -5.80 -11.61
N ARG A 215 -23.02 -5.37 -12.79
CA ARG A 215 -23.79 -4.56 -13.74
C ARG A 215 -25.00 -5.28 -14.33
N ARG A 216 -25.04 -6.62 -14.28
CA ARG A 216 -26.23 -7.38 -14.69
C ARG A 216 -27.39 -7.19 -13.72
N TYR A 217 -27.09 -6.86 -12.48
CA TYR A 217 -28.04 -6.83 -11.37
C TYR A 217 -28.30 -5.42 -10.84
N VAL A 218 -27.39 -4.47 -11.10
CA VAL A 218 -27.52 -3.05 -10.75
C VAL A 218 -27.92 -2.24 -11.97
N ARG A 219 -28.88 -1.34 -11.81
CA ARG A 219 -29.27 -0.36 -12.84
C ARG A 219 -28.89 1.06 -12.40
N GLU A 220 -28.79 1.94 -13.38
CA GLU A 220 -28.64 3.38 -13.13
C GLU A 220 -29.77 3.87 -12.20
N GLU A 221 -29.43 4.73 -11.22
CA GLU A 221 -30.35 5.27 -10.22
C GLU A 221 -30.87 4.30 -9.14
N ASP A 222 -30.47 3.03 -9.17
CA ASP A 222 -30.84 2.08 -8.11
C ASP A 222 -30.28 2.55 -6.77
N LEU A 223 -31.08 2.41 -5.70
CA LEU A 223 -30.58 2.63 -4.36
C LEU A 223 -29.65 1.47 -3.99
N VAL A 224 -28.42 1.80 -3.64
CA VAL A 224 -27.38 0.82 -3.32
C VAL A 224 -26.69 1.15 -2.01
N ILE A 225 -26.27 0.10 -1.31
CA ILE A 225 -25.45 0.18 -0.10
C ILE A 225 -24.16 -0.58 -0.36
N ILE A 226 -23.02 0.08 -0.14
CA ILE A 226 -21.70 -0.55 -0.11
C ILE A 226 -21.25 -0.68 1.34
N ASP A 227 -20.92 -1.91 1.73
CA ASP A 227 -20.16 -2.23 2.92
C ASP A 227 -18.74 -2.62 2.51
N GLY A 228 -17.82 -1.66 2.58
CA GLY A 228 -16.42 -1.87 2.25
C GLY A 228 -15.65 -2.73 3.26
N ILE A 229 -16.25 -3.06 4.40
CA ILE A 229 -15.66 -3.96 5.42
C ILE A 229 -15.99 -5.40 5.08
N SER A 230 -17.26 -5.71 4.86
CA SER A 230 -17.70 -7.08 4.54
C SER A 230 -17.58 -7.44 3.06
N GLY A 231 -17.32 -6.45 2.20
CA GLY A 231 -17.22 -6.67 0.75
C GLY A 231 -18.59 -6.90 0.10
N VAL A 232 -19.64 -6.30 0.65
CA VAL A 232 -21.03 -6.53 0.22
C VAL A 232 -21.61 -5.29 -0.46
N LEU A 233 -22.22 -5.50 -1.63
CA LEU A 233 -23.03 -4.52 -2.34
C LEU A 233 -24.50 -4.98 -2.32
N LEU A 234 -25.37 -4.18 -1.71
CA LEU A 234 -26.81 -4.42 -1.68
C LEU A 234 -27.53 -3.53 -2.67
N VAL A 235 -28.43 -4.11 -3.47
CA VAL A 235 -29.20 -3.43 -4.51
C VAL A 235 -30.68 -3.45 -4.17
N ASP A 236 -31.33 -2.28 -4.25
CA ASP A 236 -32.74 -2.09 -3.88
C ASP A 236 -33.06 -2.67 -2.48
N PRO A 237 -32.32 -2.26 -1.43
CA PRO A 237 -32.52 -2.75 -0.07
C PRO A 237 -33.88 -2.33 0.46
N ASP A 238 -34.52 -3.22 1.21
CA ASP A 238 -35.79 -2.90 1.87
C ASP A 238 -35.59 -1.88 3.02
N PRO A 239 -36.67 -1.24 3.51
CA PRO A 239 -36.58 -0.25 4.58
C PRO A 239 -36.05 -0.76 5.93
N GLU A 240 -36.10 -2.07 6.22
CA GLU A 240 -35.49 -2.63 7.43
C GLU A 240 -33.97 -2.71 7.27
N THR A 241 -33.51 -3.20 6.12
CA THR A 241 -32.11 -3.23 5.74
C THR A 241 -31.48 -1.84 5.72
N ILE A 242 -32.17 -0.83 5.14
CA ILE A 242 -31.71 0.57 5.14
C ILE A 242 -31.50 1.07 6.57
N ARG A 243 -32.48 0.89 7.47
CA ARG A 243 -32.38 1.32 8.87
C ARG A 243 -31.25 0.61 9.63
N TYR A 244 -31.03 -0.67 9.34
CA TYR A 244 -29.93 -1.42 9.92
C TYR A 244 -28.57 -0.81 9.54
N TYR A 245 -28.34 -0.54 8.25
CA TYR A 245 -27.09 0.06 7.76
C TYR A 245 -26.91 1.52 8.15
N GLU A 246 -27.99 2.32 8.23
CA GLU A 246 -27.95 3.67 8.82
C GLU A 246 -27.51 3.62 10.28
N GLY A 247 -28.02 2.65 11.05
CA GLY A 247 -27.60 2.39 12.42
C GLY A 247 -26.10 2.06 12.52
N LEU A 248 -25.60 1.18 11.65
CA LEU A 248 -24.17 0.85 11.58
C LEU A 248 -23.31 2.06 11.21
N GLN A 249 -23.69 2.82 10.17
CA GLN A 249 -22.96 4.02 9.77
C GLN A 249 -22.92 5.07 10.89
N GLN A 250 -24.02 5.25 11.62
CA GLN A 250 -24.05 6.16 12.75
C GLN A 250 -23.17 5.67 13.91
N GLN A 251 -23.18 4.37 14.20
CA GLN A 251 -22.30 3.76 15.20
C GLN A 251 -20.82 3.96 14.82
N GLU A 252 -20.44 3.76 13.56
CA GLU A 252 -19.09 4.02 13.07
C GLU A 252 -18.70 5.49 13.22
N ARG A 253 -19.57 6.42 12.85
CA ARG A 253 -19.31 7.86 13.00
C ARG A 253 -19.12 8.26 14.46
N VAL A 254 -19.98 7.77 15.35
CA VAL A 254 -19.85 8.01 16.79
C VAL A 254 -18.55 7.40 17.31
N HIS A 255 -18.25 6.16 16.93
CA HIS A 255 -17.02 5.47 17.31
C HIS A 255 -15.77 6.24 16.85
N PHE A 256 -15.73 6.68 15.58
CA PHE A 256 -14.63 7.46 15.04
C PHE A 256 -14.48 8.82 15.74
N ALA A 257 -15.59 9.49 16.05
CA ALA A 257 -15.59 10.73 16.81
C ALA A 257 -15.07 10.54 18.25
N GLU A 258 -15.33 9.38 18.88
CA GLU A 258 -14.70 9.02 20.16
C GLU A 258 -13.21 8.78 20.03
N LEU A 259 -12.78 8.06 18.99
CA LEU A 259 -11.36 7.76 18.74
C LEU A 259 -10.54 9.03 18.54
N ILE A 260 -11.05 10.02 17.80
CA ILE A 260 -10.37 11.31 17.59
C ILE A 260 -10.04 12.00 18.93
N LYS A 261 -10.90 11.87 19.95
CA LYS A 261 -10.65 12.44 21.28
C LYS A 261 -9.40 11.83 21.93
N LEU A 262 -9.00 10.62 21.55
CA LEU A 262 -7.81 9.93 22.04
C LEU A 262 -6.51 10.40 21.37
N LYS A 263 -6.56 11.26 20.34
CA LYS A 263 -5.36 11.75 19.63
C LYS A 263 -4.33 12.33 20.60
N GLY A 264 -4.75 13.24 21.49
CA GLY A 264 -3.88 13.85 22.51
C GLY A 264 -3.74 13.05 23.80
N ALA A 265 -4.50 11.96 23.97
CA ALA A 265 -4.43 11.15 25.17
C ALA A 265 -3.19 10.24 25.15
N PRO A 266 -2.54 10.01 26.31
CA PRO A 266 -1.45 9.06 26.40
C PRO A 266 -1.99 7.62 26.29
N ALA A 267 -1.15 6.70 25.81
CA ALA A 267 -1.43 5.26 25.83
C ALA A 267 -0.97 4.70 27.19
N ILE A 268 -1.90 4.54 28.11
CA ILE A 268 -1.65 4.06 29.48
C ILE A 268 -2.73 3.06 29.82
N THR A 269 -2.35 1.86 30.27
CA THR A 269 -3.28 0.81 30.68
C THR A 269 -4.10 1.23 31.90
N GLY A 270 -5.23 0.55 32.15
CA GLY A 270 -6.10 0.84 33.29
C GLY A 270 -5.43 0.68 34.66
N ASP A 271 -4.31 -0.05 34.73
CA ASP A 271 -3.43 -0.23 35.89
C ASP A 271 -2.17 0.68 35.86
N GLY A 272 -2.12 1.68 34.96
CA GLY A 272 -1.14 2.76 35.00
C GLY A 272 0.17 2.49 34.26
N ILE A 273 0.27 1.42 33.47
CA ILE A 273 1.48 1.10 32.69
C ILE A 273 1.48 1.87 31.37
N LYS A 274 2.52 2.67 31.17
CA LYS A 274 2.71 3.42 29.92
C LYS A 274 3.12 2.49 28.79
N ILE A 275 2.45 2.63 27.65
CA ILE A 275 2.75 1.91 26.40
C ILE A 275 3.26 2.93 25.38
N CYS A 276 4.34 2.60 24.67
CA CYS A 276 4.80 3.40 23.54
C CYS A 276 4.03 2.97 22.30
N LEU A 277 3.39 3.93 21.62
CA LEU A 277 2.59 3.68 20.43
C LEU A 277 3.09 4.58 19.29
N GLU A 278 3.77 3.95 18.35
CA GLU A 278 4.39 4.55 17.17
C GLU A 278 3.66 4.09 15.90
N ALA A 279 3.97 4.74 14.77
CA ALA A 279 3.39 4.42 13.48
C ALA A 279 4.40 3.71 12.56
N ASN A 280 3.88 2.80 11.72
CA ASN A 280 4.58 2.28 10.55
C ASN A 280 4.29 3.17 9.34
N ILE A 281 5.31 3.47 8.55
CA ILE A 281 5.18 4.26 7.32
C ILE A 281 6.05 3.68 6.20
N GLU A 282 5.68 3.99 4.97
CA GLU A 282 6.37 3.50 3.77
C GLU A 282 6.66 4.64 2.79
N LEU A 283 5.75 5.60 2.66
CA LEU A 283 5.88 6.73 1.76
C LEU A 283 6.09 8.04 2.52
N PRO A 284 6.80 9.03 1.95
CA PRO A 284 6.93 10.34 2.58
C PRO A 284 5.60 11.07 2.85
N LYS A 285 4.54 10.75 2.10
CA LYS A 285 3.21 11.34 2.32
C LYS A 285 2.55 10.83 3.60
N ASP A 286 2.99 9.67 4.10
CA ASP A 286 2.44 9.05 5.30
C ASP A 286 2.82 9.83 6.57
N PHE A 287 3.83 10.71 6.54
CA PHE A 287 4.23 11.49 7.71
C PHE A 287 3.11 12.38 8.27
N GLU A 288 2.25 12.94 7.41
CA GLU A 288 1.08 13.69 7.85
C GLU A 288 0.08 12.81 8.61
N SER A 289 -0.08 11.55 8.17
CA SER A 289 -0.96 10.60 8.84
C SER A 289 -0.50 10.29 10.27
N VAL A 290 0.82 10.25 10.52
CA VAL A 290 1.42 10.06 11.86
C VAL A 290 1.02 11.19 12.81
N LEU A 291 1.10 12.44 12.35
CA LEU A 291 0.66 13.63 13.10
C LEU A 291 -0.85 13.63 13.33
N ASN A 292 -1.62 13.17 12.35
CA ASN A 292 -3.09 13.16 12.42
C ASN A 292 -3.61 12.21 13.49
N VAL A 293 -2.91 11.11 13.75
CA VAL A 293 -3.31 10.11 14.76
C VAL A 293 -2.63 10.28 16.12
N GLY A 294 -1.72 11.25 16.25
CA GLY A 294 -1.03 11.53 17.52
C GLY A 294 -0.16 10.37 17.97
N ALA A 295 0.58 9.77 17.04
CA ALA A 295 1.61 8.78 17.35
C ALA A 295 2.78 9.44 18.09
N LEU A 296 3.53 8.68 18.88
CA LEU A 296 4.71 9.18 19.59
C LEU A 296 5.97 9.26 18.72
N GLY A 297 5.90 8.73 17.50
CA GLY A 297 6.99 8.66 16.54
C GLY A 297 6.72 7.61 15.48
N VAL A 298 7.76 7.28 14.73
CA VAL A 298 7.75 6.24 13.71
C VAL A 298 8.61 5.08 14.19
N GLY A 299 7.99 3.93 14.41
CA GLY A 299 8.66 2.72 14.89
C GLY A 299 9.17 1.82 13.76
N LEU A 300 8.70 2.05 12.53
CA LEU A 300 9.23 1.45 11.32
C LEU A 300 9.01 2.37 10.11
N TYR A 301 10.11 2.81 9.51
CA TYR A 301 10.13 3.40 8.18
C TYR A 301 10.75 2.42 7.19
N ARG A 302 9.91 1.94 6.27
CA ARG A 302 10.29 1.06 5.16
C ARG A 302 10.99 1.87 4.07
N THR A 303 12.17 1.45 3.65
CA THR A 303 13.01 2.21 2.70
C THR A 303 12.99 1.63 1.30
N GLU A 304 12.31 0.51 1.08
CA GLU A 304 12.31 -0.25 -0.16
C GLU A 304 11.77 0.57 -1.34
N TYR A 305 10.78 1.43 -1.10
CA TYR A 305 10.23 2.35 -2.11
C TYR A 305 11.31 3.21 -2.80
N LEU A 306 12.39 3.57 -2.10
CA LEU A 306 13.48 4.37 -2.68
C LEU A 306 14.26 3.64 -3.79
N TYR A 307 14.18 2.31 -3.79
CA TYR A 307 14.90 1.40 -4.69
C TYR A 307 14.01 0.79 -5.77
N MET A 308 12.68 0.83 -5.60
CA MET A 308 11.72 0.25 -6.55
C MET A 308 11.43 1.22 -7.72
N ASN A 309 11.15 0.67 -8.90
CA ASN A 309 10.73 1.41 -10.11
C ASN A 309 11.75 2.46 -10.62
N ARG A 310 13.06 2.15 -10.59
CA ARG A 310 14.14 3.05 -11.03
C ARG A 310 15.25 2.30 -11.75
N ASP A 311 15.98 3.00 -12.61
CA ASP A 311 17.10 2.43 -13.39
C ASP A 311 18.41 2.30 -12.60
N ARG A 312 18.53 2.96 -11.44
CA ARG A 312 19.73 2.92 -10.61
C ARG A 312 19.39 3.03 -9.13
N PRO A 313 20.19 2.41 -8.24
CA PRO A 313 20.01 2.57 -6.81
C PRO A 313 20.18 4.05 -6.40
N PRO A 314 19.43 4.51 -5.40
CA PRO A 314 19.46 5.90 -4.94
C PRO A 314 20.82 6.23 -4.31
N ALA A 315 21.35 7.41 -4.64
CA ALA A 315 22.62 7.89 -4.10
C ALA A 315 22.49 8.31 -2.62
N GLU A 316 23.61 8.43 -1.91
CA GLU A 316 23.65 8.88 -0.50
C GLU A 316 22.91 10.21 -0.31
N GLU A 317 23.17 11.20 -1.17
CA GLU A 317 22.56 12.53 -1.06
C GLU A 317 21.05 12.48 -1.19
N GLU A 318 20.56 11.68 -2.15
CA GLU A 318 19.13 11.52 -2.37
C GLU A 318 18.43 10.88 -1.16
N GLN A 319 19.01 9.80 -0.62
CA GLN A 319 18.49 9.15 0.58
C GLN A 319 18.52 10.10 1.78
N PHE A 320 19.60 10.87 1.95
CA PHE A 320 19.71 11.86 3.02
C PHE A 320 18.64 12.95 2.91
N GLN A 321 18.35 13.46 1.71
CA GLN A 321 17.30 14.45 1.51
C GLN A 321 15.93 13.90 1.93
N VAL A 322 15.61 12.66 1.56
CA VAL A 322 14.36 12.01 1.98
C VAL A 322 14.30 11.87 3.50
N TYR A 323 15.37 11.40 4.14
CA TYR A 323 15.42 11.25 5.60
C TYR A 323 15.36 12.61 6.32
N SER A 324 15.95 13.65 5.75
CA SER A 324 15.89 15.02 6.28
C SER A 324 14.47 15.57 6.23
N GLN A 325 13.78 15.40 5.09
CA GLN A 325 12.38 15.79 4.94
C GLN A 325 11.48 15.04 5.93
N ALA A 326 11.70 13.74 6.11
CA ALA A 326 11.01 12.93 7.10
C ALA A 326 11.17 13.49 8.52
N LEU A 327 12.40 13.81 8.93
CA LEU A 327 12.70 14.36 10.25
C LEU A 327 12.06 15.74 10.46
N HIS A 328 12.04 16.59 9.44
CA HIS A 328 11.35 17.88 9.49
C HIS A 328 9.83 17.70 9.66
N ALA A 329 9.22 16.77 8.92
CA ALA A 329 7.79 16.49 9.04
C ALA A 329 7.40 15.94 10.42
N LEU A 330 8.29 15.18 11.07
CA LEU A 330 8.07 14.58 12.39
C LEU A 330 8.27 15.55 13.56
N GLN A 331 8.69 16.79 13.34
CA GLN A 331 8.75 17.85 14.35
C GLN A 331 9.47 17.43 15.65
N GLY A 332 10.58 16.69 15.53
CA GLY A 332 11.39 16.22 16.66
C GLY A 332 10.98 14.88 17.25
N MET A 333 9.96 14.20 16.71
CA MET A 333 9.63 12.82 17.09
C MET A 333 10.66 11.82 16.53
N PRO A 334 10.91 10.69 17.22
CA PRO A 334 11.87 9.69 16.79
C PRO A 334 11.39 8.90 15.56
N ILE A 335 12.34 8.54 14.70
CA ILE A 335 12.10 7.69 13.51
C ILE A 335 13.04 6.49 13.51
N THR A 336 12.49 5.30 13.35
CA THR A 336 13.25 4.06 13.14
C THR A 336 13.33 3.75 11.65
N ILE A 337 14.50 3.95 11.05
CA ILE A 337 14.74 3.69 9.63
C ILE A 337 15.27 2.27 9.47
N ARG A 338 14.52 1.42 8.76
CA ARG A 338 14.97 0.08 8.42
C ARG A 338 15.85 0.12 7.18
N THR A 339 17.02 -0.51 7.23
CA THR A 339 17.86 -0.66 6.03
C THR A 339 17.15 -1.52 5.00
N LEU A 340 17.63 -1.51 3.77
CA LEU A 340 17.02 -2.20 2.65
C LEU A 340 16.67 -3.67 2.94
N ASP A 341 15.40 -4.04 2.77
CA ASP A 341 14.90 -5.42 2.81
C ASP A 341 14.25 -5.77 1.47
N LEU A 342 15.10 -5.93 0.44
CA LEU A 342 14.73 -6.46 -0.88
C LEU A 342 15.50 -7.74 -1.19
N GLY A 343 14.89 -8.62 -1.99
CA GLY A 343 15.55 -9.75 -2.62
C GLY A 343 16.32 -9.33 -3.88
N ALA A 344 17.37 -10.08 -4.24
CA ALA A 344 18.19 -9.86 -5.44
C ALA A 344 17.40 -9.95 -6.76
N ASP A 345 16.22 -10.57 -6.73
CA ASP A 345 15.27 -10.76 -7.82
C ASP A 345 14.36 -9.55 -8.07
N LYS A 346 14.22 -8.63 -7.10
CA LYS A 346 13.46 -7.37 -7.23
C LYS A 346 14.33 -6.17 -7.59
N GLN A 347 15.61 -6.41 -7.93
CA GLN A 347 16.51 -5.37 -8.40
C GLN A 347 16.21 -5.04 -9.87
N VAL A 348 16.08 -3.73 -10.13
CA VAL A 348 16.30 -3.01 -11.38
C VAL A 348 16.73 -3.88 -12.58
N ASP A 349 15.79 -4.07 -13.51
CA ASP A 349 16.02 -4.59 -14.86
C ASP A 349 16.85 -3.58 -15.69
N SER A 350 18.13 -3.42 -15.39
CA SER A 350 19.14 -2.91 -16.33
C SER A 350 20.51 -2.84 -15.68
N SER A 351 21.50 -3.48 -16.31
CA SER A 351 22.95 -3.15 -16.32
C SER A 351 23.94 -4.25 -15.91
N THR A 352 23.52 -5.42 -15.43
CA THR A 352 24.44 -6.56 -15.36
C THR A 352 23.83 -7.77 -16.05
N GLY A 353 24.47 -8.24 -17.13
CA GLY A 353 24.12 -9.47 -17.86
C GLY A 353 24.32 -10.75 -17.04
N ARG A 354 23.99 -10.72 -15.75
CA ARG A 354 23.86 -11.91 -14.92
C ARG A 354 22.54 -12.54 -15.28
N GLU A 355 22.59 -13.71 -15.88
CA GLU A 355 21.44 -14.62 -16.07
C GLU A 355 20.49 -14.49 -14.87
N ARG A 356 19.20 -14.24 -15.12
CA ARG A 356 18.12 -14.37 -14.12
C ARG A 356 18.23 -15.77 -13.55
N ARG A 357 19.03 -15.95 -12.49
CA ARG A 357 18.99 -17.16 -11.68
C ARG A 357 17.60 -17.14 -11.07
N VAL A 358 16.70 -17.95 -11.63
CA VAL A 358 15.43 -18.29 -10.99
C VAL A 358 15.79 -18.85 -9.63
N LEU A 359 15.77 -18.00 -8.60
CA LEU A 359 15.98 -18.42 -7.24
C LEU A 359 14.81 -19.33 -6.89
N THR A 360 15.08 -20.58 -6.55
CA THR A 360 14.05 -21.58 -6.22
C THR A 360 13.20 -21.17 -5.02
N ASN A 361 13.69 -20.27 -4.16
CA ASN A 361 12.92 -19.65 -3.08
C ASN A 361 13.47 -18.24 -2.76
N GLN A 362 12.69 -17.21 -3.10
CA GLN A 362 13.08 -15.80 -2.90
C GLN A 362 13.16 -15.43 -1.41
N ALA A 363 12.19 -15.90 -0.62
CA ALA A 363 12.11 -15.61 0.81
C ALA A 363 13.34 -16.14 1.57
N LEU A 364 13.82 -17.33 1.24
CA LEU A 364 14.99 -17.95 1.89
C LEU A 364 16.34 -17.54 1.27
N GLY A 365 16.32 -16.70 0.24
CA GLY A 365 17.47 -16.39 -0.60
C GLY A 365 18.35 -15.22 -0.16
N LEU A 366 19.02 -14.63 -1.15
CA LEU A 366 19.85 -13.43 -0.99
C LEU A 366 18.96 -12.19 -0.92
N ARG A 367 18.56 -11.82 0.30
CA ARG A 367 17.76 -10.62 0.58
C ARG A 367 18.31 -9.81 1.74
N ALA A 368 17.87 -8.57 1.85
CA ALA A 368 18.04 -7.72 3.02
C ALA A 368 19.52 -7.59 3.45
N VAL A 369 19.83 -7.75 4.74
CA VAL A 369 21.21 -7.63 5.25
C VAL A 369 22.21 -8.53 4.50
N ARG A 370 21.79 -9.71 4.03
CA ARG A 370 22.66 -10.61 3.26
C ARG A 370 23.04 -10.03 1.91
N LEU A 371 22.06 -9.41 1.23
CA LEU A 371 22.29 -8.70 -0.03
C LEU A 371 23.18 -7.49 0.22
N CYS A 372 22.87 -6.70 1.24
CA CYS A 372 23.63 -5.52 1.65
C CYS A 372 25.10 -5.82 1.98
N LEU A 373 25.37 -6.95 2.66
CA LEU A 373 26.74 -7.39 2.97
C LEU A 373 27.48 -7.94 1.75
N LYS A 374 26.77 -8.58 0.82
CA LYS A 374 27.36 -9.09 -0.43
C LYS A 374 27.63 -7.98 -1.44
N GLU A 375 26.80 -6.94 -1.46
CA GLU A 375 26.88 -5.81 -2.39
C GLU A 375 27.00 -4.47 -1.63
N PRO A 376 28.19 -4.16 -1.07
CA PRO A 376 28.39 -2.94 -0.27
C PRO A 376 28.06 -1.64 -1.00
N GLY A 377 28.11 -1.63 -2.34
CA GLY A 377 27.73 -0.47 -3.16
C GLY A 377 26.26 -0.05 -2.99
N LEU A 378 25.37 -0.96 -2.59
CA LEU A 378 23.99 -0.67 -2.25
C LEU A 378 23.84 -0.21 -0.79
N PHE A 379 24.66 -0.77 0.10
CA PHE A 379 24.50 -0.61 1.54
C PHE A 379 25.19 0.63 2.10
N LEU A 380 26.40 0.93 1.64
CA LEU A 380 27.19 2.06 2.13
C LEU A 380 26.50 3.41 1.93
N PRO A 381 25.92 3.74 0.75
CA PRO A 381 25.20 5.00 0.57
C PRO A 381 24.03 5.15 1.55
N GLN A 382 23.29 4.06 1.80
CA GLN A 382 22.17 4.06 2.74
C GLN A 382 22.62 4.29 4.18
N LEU A 383 23.62 3.53 4.66
CA LEU A 383 24.12 3.69 6.02
C LEU A 383 24.68 5.09 6.27
N ARG A 384 25.45 5.62 5.31
CA ARG A 384 25.98 6.99 5.39
C ARG A 384 24.86 8.01 5.46
N ALA A 385 23.84 7.89 4.61
CA ALA A 385 22.68 8.77 4.62
C ALA A 385 21.91 8.74 5.95
N ILE A 386 21.66 7.54 6.51
CA ILE A 386 20.97 7.40 7.81
C ILE A 386 21.80 7.99 8.95
N ILE A 387 23.10 7.68 9.01
CA ILE A 387 24.00 8.21 10.05
C ILE A 387 24.14 9.72 9.91
N ARG A 388 24.17 10.27 8.70
CA ARG A 388 24.23 11.71 8.49
C ARG A 388 22.93 12.40 8.89
N ALA A 389 21.78 11.78 8.61
CA ALA A 389 20.47 12.30 8.98
C ALA A 389 20.28 12.37 10.51
N SER A 390 20.95 11.52 11.29
CA SER A 390 20.86 11.56 12.75
C SER A 390 21.39 12.86 13.38
N ALA A 391 22.18 13.65 12.65
CA ALA A 391 22.56 15.00 13.09
C ALA A 391 21.35 15.97 13.18
N LEU A 392 20.27 15.69 12.45
CA LEU A 392 19.11 16.57 12.32
C LEU A 392 18.00 16.26 13.34
N GLY A 393 18.03 15.08 13.96
CA GLY A 393 16.99 14.66 14.89
C GLY A 393 17.12 13.20 15.35
N PRO A 394 16.17 12.71 16.16
CA PRO A 394 16.25 11.40 16.81
C PRO A 394 16.02 10.24 15.81
N VAL A 395 17.10 9.78 15.19
CA VAL A 395 17.10 8.63 14.27
C VAL A 395 17.50 7.34 15.00
N ARG A 396 16.82 6.25 14.68
CA ARG A 396 17.17 4.88 15.08
C ARG A 396 17.41 4.06 13.82
N LEU A 397 18.48 3.28 13.79
CA LEU A 397 18.78 2.36 12.69
C LEU A 397 18.23 0.96 13.02
N LEU A 398 17.58 0.31 12.07
CA LEU A 398 17.06 -1.05 12.23
C LEU A 398 17.56 -1.98 11.12
N ILE A 399 18.19 -3.08 11.50
CA ILE A 399 18.79 -4.06 10.58
C ILE A 399 17.84 -5.26 10.40
N PRO A 400 17.31 -5.52 9.19
CA PRO A 400 16.44 -6.66 8.88
C PRO A 400 17.20 -7.97 8.66
N MET A 401 16.49 -9.08 8.73
CA MET A 401 16.89 -10.44 8.33
C MET A 401 18.18 -10.96 8.98
N LEU A 402 18.46 -10.49 10.19
CA LEU A 402 19.55 -11.05 10.99
C LEU A 402 19.23 -12.51 11.32
N SER A 403 20.20 -13.39 11.11
CA SER A 403 20.09 -14.81 11.42
C SER A 403 21.18 -15.29 12.37
N ASN A 404 22.32 -14.59 12.41
CA ASN A 404 23.45 -14.89 13.28
C ASN A 404 24.21 -13.61 13.67
N LEU A 405 25.05 -13.70 14.72
CA LEU A 405 25.83 -12.57 15.21
C LEU A 405 26.94 -12.10 14.26
N GLN A 406 27.44 -12.98 13.37
CA GLN A 406 28.51 -12.60 12.45
C GLN A 406 28.03 -11.56 11.44
N GLU A 407 26.80 -11.71 10.94
CA GLU A 407 26.13 -10.69 10.11
C GLU A 407 26.06 -9.35 10.85
N LEU A 408 25.64 -9.37 12.12
CA LEU A 408 25.58 -8.16 12.96
C LEU A 408 26.96 -7.51 13.13
N TYR A 409 28.00 -8.28 13.45
CA TYR A 409 29.35 -7.75 13.64
C TYR A 409 29.91 -7.11 12.37
N GLN A 410 29.63 -7.67 11.19
CA GLN A 410 30.02 -7.06 9.93
C GLN A 410 29.32 -5.71 9.73
N VAL A 411 28.02 -5.62 9.99
CA VAL A 411 27.29 -4.34 9.89
C VAL A 411 27.82 -3.31 10.88
N LEU A 412 28.07 -3.70 12.14
CA LEU A 412 28.61 -2.79 13.16
C LEU A 412 30.02 -2.29 12.81
N ALA A 413 30.86 -3.13 12.20
CA ALA A 413 32.18 -2.74 11.70
C ALA A 413 32.06 -1.67 10.60
N ILE A 414 31.18 -1.87 9.62
CA ILE A 414 30.91 -0.89 8.55
C ILE A 414 30.43 0.45 9.14
N ILE A 415 29.52 0.41 10.13
CA ILE A 415 29.04 1.62 10.81
C ILE A 415 30.19 2.34 11.53
N ALA A 416 31.07 1.60 12.20
CA ALA A 416 32.24 2.18 12.88
C ALA A 416 33.20 2.85 11.89
N GLU A 417 33.44 2.24 10.73
CA GLU A 417 34.24 2.82 9.65
C GLU A 417 33.62 4.12 9.10
N ILE A 418 32.30 4.12 8.84
CA ILE A 418 31.59 5.33 8.39
C ILE A 418 31.69 6.44 9.44
N ARG A 419 31.49 6.13 10.72
CA ARG A 419 31.62 7.12 11.81
C ARG A 419 33.04 7.66 11.91
N ALA A 420 34.06 6.85 11.68
CA ALA A 420 35.46 7.30 11.66
C ALA A 420 35.72 8.24 10.46
N ASP A 421 35.26 7.87 9.26
CA ASP A 421 35.34 8.69 8.06
C ASP A 421 34.64 10.05 8.24
N PHE A 422 33.43 10.06 8.83
CA PHE A 422 32.70 11.28 9.13
C PHE A 422 33.45 12.18 10.11
N ARG A 423 34.09 11.63 11.15
CA ARG A 423 34.94 12.40 12.07
C ARG A 423 36.14 13.02 11.35
N SER A 424 36.81 12.26 10.49
CA SER A 424 37.96 12.75 9.72
C SER A 424 37.59 13.85 8.72
N ASN A 425 36.39 13.79 8.14
CA ASN A 425 35.89 14.77 7.18
C ASN A 425 34.96 15.84 7.78
N ALA A 426 34.86 15.92 9.12
CA ALA A 426 33.99 16.86 9.83
C ALA A 426 32.50 16.83 9.41
N VAL A 427 31.98 15.65 9.03
CA VAL A 427 30.56 15.43 8.76
C VAL A 427 29.85 15.20 10.09
N LEU A 428 28.78 15.95 10.35
CA LEU A 428 27.99 15.84 11.58
C LEU A 428 27.14 14.56 11.58
N PHE A 429 27.03 13.93 12.75
CA PHE A 429 26.14 12.80 13.04
C PHE A 429 25.93 12.68 14.55
N ASP A 430 24.89 11.95 14.97
CA ASP A 430 24.67 11.59 16.38
C ASP A 430 25.55 10.38 16.77
N PRO A 431 26.54 10.55 17.68
CA PRO A 431 27.38 9.45 18.15
C PRO A 431 26.60 8.38 18.93
N ASP A 432 25.47 8.75 19.54
CA ASP A 432 24.62 7.91 20.38
C ASP A 432 23.40 7.38 19.62
N MET A 433 23.37 7.55 18.29
CA MET A 433 22.32 7.01 17.42
C MET A 433 22.14 5.51 17.69
N ARG A 434 20.92 5.14 18.11
CA ARG A 434 20.59 3.78 18.54
C ARG A 434 20.52 2.82 17.36
N ILE A 435 21.08 1.62 17.53
CA ILE A 435 21.10 0.56 16.52
C ILE A 435 20.32 -0.64 17.05
N GLY A 436 19.29 -1.04 16.31
CA GLY A 436 18.46 -2.19 16.61
C GLY A 436 18.52 -3.26 15.53
N GLY A 437 18.02 -4.44 15.88
CA GLY A 437 17.92 -5.59 15.00
C GLY A 437 16.48 -6.08 14.92
N MET A 438 16.03 -6.40 13.72
CA MET A 438 14.73 -7.00 13.51
C MET A 438 14.81 -8.50 13.80
N ILE A 439 14.01 -8.95 14.75
CA ILE A 439 13.83 -10.35 15.14
C ILE A 439 12.66 -10.89 14.34
N GLU A 440 12.98 -11.37 13.15
CA GLU A 440 12.02 -11.90 12.18
C GLU A 440 12.43 -13.26 11.61
N VAL A 441 13.61 -13.76 11.99
CA VAL A 441 14.09 -15.11 11.67
C VAL A 441 14.02 -15.95 12.95
N PRO A 442 13.52 -17.20 12.92
CA PRO A 442 13.41 -18.04 14.11
C PRO A 442 14.75 -18.24 14.83
N ALA A 443 15.85 -18.35 14.08
CA ALA A 443 17.20 -18.42 14.63
C ALA A 443 17.56 -17.17 15.47
N ALA A 444 17.17 -15.97 15.01
CA ALA A 444 17.39 -14.74 15.77
C ALA A 444 16.52 -14.65 17.02
N ALA A 445 15.27 -15.15 16.95
CA ALA A 445 14.39 -15.21 18.13
C ALA A 445 14.93 -16.19 19.19
N LEU A 446 15.42 -17.36 18.78
CA LEU A 446 16.04 -18.35 19.67
C LEU A 446 17.33 -17.83 20.33
N CYS A 447 18.06 -16.95 19.64
CA CYS A 447 19.29 -16.32 20.12
C CYS A 447 19.10 -14.85 20.54
N ALA A 448 17.86 -14.44 20.85
CA ALA A 448 17.54 -13.03 21.11
C ALA A 448 18.34 -12.43 22.28
N ASP A 449 18.76 -13.25 23.25
CA ASP A 449 19.60 -12.83 24.38
C ASP A 449 21.00 -12.40 23.91
N LEU A 450 21.56 -13.10 22.91
CA LEU A 450 22.84 -12.77 22.32
C LEU A 450 22.77 -11.45 21.54
N PHE A 451 21.69 -11.26 20.78
CA PHE A 451 21.42 -10.01 20.06
C PHE A 451 21.18 -8.83 21.02
N ALA A 452 20.42 -9.02 22.09
CA ALA A 452 20.11 -7.98 23.08
C ALA A 452 21.36 -7.44 23.80
N LYS A 453 22.43 -8.23 23.92
CA LYS A 453 23.72 -7.76 24.47
C LYS A 453 24.43 -6.75 23.56
N GLN A 454 24.23 -6.86 22.25
CA GLN A 454 24.96 -6.09 21.25
C GLN A 454 24.15 -4.91 20.68
N LEU A 455 22.82 -4.98 20.76
CA LEU A 455 21.90 -3.99 20.18
C LEU A 455 21.29 -3.08 21.24
N ASP A 456 20.84 -1.91 20.83
CA ASP A 456 20.19 -0.93 21.70
C ASP A 456 18.70 -1.22 21.91
N PHE A 457 18.07 -1.91 20.97
CA PHE A 457 16.67 -2.36 21.02
C PHE A 457 16.46 -3.52 20.04
N LEU A 458 15.38 -4.27 20.24
CA LEU A 458 14.92 -5.31 19.31
C LEU A 458 13.58 -4.91 18.70
N SER A 459 13.33 -5.32 17.45
CA SER A 459 12.04 -5.12 16.77
C SER A 459 11.51 -6.44 16.25
N ILE A 460 10.32 -6.89 16.68
CA ILE A 460 9.73 -8.13 16.20
C ILE A 460 8.98 -7.88 14.88
N GLY A 461 9.48 -8.48 13.80
CA GLY A 461 8.83 -8.52 12.50
C GLY A 461 7.99 -9.79 12.39
N THR A 462 6.73 -9.75 12.83
CA THR A 462 5.90 -10.96 12.92
C THR A 462 5.59 -11.59 11.57
N ASN A 463 5.51 -10.80 10.50
CA ASN A 463 5.20 -11.29 9.16
C ASN A 463 6.19 -12.37 8.70
N ASP A 464 7.48 -12.02 8.62
CA ASP A 464 8.54 -12.95 8.26
C ASP A 464 8.77 -14.00 9.37
N LEU A 465 8.59 -13.65 10.66
CA LEU A 465 8.71 -14.62 11.75
C LEU A 465 7.72 -15.76 11.62
N ILE A 466 6.44 -15.48 11.36
CA ILE A 466 5.41 -16.49 11.13
C ILE A 466 5.76 -17.31 9.88
N GLN A 467 6.11 -16.62 8.78
CA GLN A 467 6.47 -17.24 7.52
C GLN A 467 7.56 -18.31 7.67
N TYR A 468 8.67 -17.97 8.32
CA TYR A 468 9.80 -18.88 8.49
C TYR A 468 9.60 -19.89 9.62
N THR A 469 8.82 -19.57 10.64
CA THR A 469 8.52 -20.51 11.73
C THR A 469 7.62 -21.64 11.24
N LEU A 470 6.63 -21.31 10.41
CA LEU A 470 5.66 -22.26 9.89
C LEU A 470 6.05 -22.84 8.52
N ALA A 471 7.08 -22.27 7.88
CA ALA A 471 7.52 -22.62 6.53
C ALA A 471 6.41 -22.48 5.49
N VAL A 472 5.68 -21.37 5.55
CA VAL A 472 4.52 -21.05 4.69
C VAL A 472 4.78 -19.72 4.01
N ASP A 473 4.64 -19.63 2.69
CA ASP A 473 4.63 -18.34 1.99
C ASP A 473 3.23 -17.72 2.07
N ARG A 474 3.12 -16.49 2.57
CA ARG A 474 1.85 -15.79 2.71
C ARG A 474 1.32 -15.23 1.38
N VAL A 475 2.15 -15.16 0.34
CA VAL A 475 1.76 -14.74 -1.01
C VAL A 475 1.24 -15.94 -1.82
N ASP A 476 1.52 -17.16 -1.37
CA ASP A 476 1.05 -18.39 -2.01
C ASP A 476 -0.34 -18.77 -1.50
N ASP A 477 -1.35 -18.53 -2.33
CA ASP A 477 -2.76 -18.79 -2.02
C ASP A 477 -3.01 -20.26 -1.65
N GLU A 478 -2.23 -21.23 -2.19
CA GLU A 478 -2.43 -22.66 -1.93
C GLU A 478 -2.11 -23.05 -0.49
N VAL A 479 -1.19 -22.32 0.17
CA VAL A 479 -0.73 -22.62 1.53
C VAL A 479 -1.03 -21.51 2.53
N SER A 480 -1.56 -20.37 2.09
CA SER A 480 -1.91 -19.21 2.93
C SER A 480 -2.80 -19.56 4.13
N TYR A 481 -3.63 -20.60 4.04
CA TYR A 481 -4.48 -21.10 5.14
C TYR A 481 -3.69 -21.63 6.35
N LEU A 482 -2.40 -21.94 6.18
CA LEU A 482 -1.48 -22.37 7.23
C LEU A 482 -0.80 -21.19 7.95
N TYR A 483 -0.95 -19.97 7.44
CA TYR A 483 -0.40 -18.77 8.07
C TYR A 483 -1.21 -18.44 9.35
N ASP A 484 -0.64 -18.79 10.50
CA ASP A 484 -1.31 -18.65 11.80
C ASP A 484 -0.48 -17.76 12.76
N PRO A 485 -0.89 -16.49 12.99
CA PRO A 485 -0.23 -15.58 13.92
C PRO A 485 -0.25 -16.04 15.38
N VAL A 486 -1.19 -16.91 15.76
CA VAL A 486 -1.36 -17.40 17.14
C VAL A 486 -0.90 -18.83 17.31
N HIS A 487 -0.17 -19.36 16.32
CA HIS A 487 0.46 -20.66 16.43
C HIS A 487 1.39 -20.72 17.66
N PRO A 488 1.33 -21.79 18.49
CA PRO A 488 2.12 -21.88 19.72
C PRO A 488 3.62 -21.63 19.53
N ALA A 489 4.21 -22.11 18.43
CA ALA A 489 5.62 -21.87 18.12
C ALA A 489 5.93 -20.37 17.94
N VAL A 490 5.07 -19.63 17.22
CA VAL A 490 5.23 -18.19 16.99
C VAL A 490 5.10 -17.43 18.31
N LEU A 491 4.06 -17.71 19.09
CA LEU A 491 3.85 -17.06 20.39
C LEU A 491 5.01 -17.31 21.36
N ARG A 492 5.58 -18.52 21.37
CA ARG A 492 6.78 -18.84 22.16
C ARG A 492 7.99 -18.04 21.70
N LEU A 493 8.23 -17.89 20.40
CA LEU A 493 9.34 -17.08 19.88
C LEU A 493 9.18 -15.59 20.22
N ILE A 494 7.95 -15.06 20.15
CA ILE A 494 7.62 -13.70 20.61
C ILE A 494 7.96 -13.56 22.10
N ARG A 495 7.49 -14.50 22.94
CA ARG A 495 7.75 -14.50 24.38
C ARG A 495 9.24 -14.58 24.71
N ILE A 496 9.99 -15.47 24.06
CA ILE A 496 11.45 -15.59 24.21
C ILE A 496 12.13 -14.26 23.90
N THR A 497 11.75 -13.62 22.79
CA THR A 497 12.33 -12.35 22.36
C THR A 497 12.04 -11.22 23.36
N ILE A 498 10.79 -11.12 23.84
CA ILE A 498 10.40 -10.13 24.86
C ILE A 498 11.17 -10.35 26.16
N GLN A 499 11.28 -11.60 26.60
CA GLN A 499 11.99 -11.94 27.83
C GLN A 499 13.49 -11.63 27.73
N ALA A 500 14.12 -11.99 26.61
CA ALA A 500 15.53 -11.71 26.35
C ALA A 500 15.84 -10.20 26.38
N ALA A 501 14.98 -9.39 25.76
CA ALA A 501 15.10 -7.93 25.79
C ALA A 501 14.94 -7.39 27.22
N ARG A 502 13.95 -7.88 27.97
CA ARG A 502 13.70 -7.50 29.36
C ARG A 502 14.88 -7.83 30.28
N ASP A 503 15.46 -9.03 30.16
CA ASP A 503 16.60 -9.47 30.97
C ASP A 503 17.84 -8.58 30.75
N HIS A 504 17.99 -8.05 29.53
CA HIS A 504 19.07 -7.13 29.16
C HIS A 504 18.69 -5.65 29.27
N LYS A 505 17.50 -5.34 29.79
CA LYS A 505 16.95 -3.98 29.93
C LYS A 505 16.94 -3.21 28.59
N LYS A 506 16.68 -3.90 27.50
CA LYS A 506 16.55 -3.33 26.16
C LYS A 506 15.07 -3.20 25.80
N PRO A 507 14.64 -2.12 25.13
CA PRO A 507 13.30 -2.03 24.58
C PRO A 507 13.05 -3.08 23.50
N VAL A 508 11.80 -3.52 23.39
CA VAL A 508 11.33 -4.43 22.35
C VAL A 508 10.06 -3.86 21.75
N VAL A 509 10.13 -3.53 20.47
CA VAL A 509 9.00 -3.04 19.68
C VAL A 509 8.47 -4.15 18.79
N MET A 510 7.18 -4.16 18.48
CA MET A 510 6.63 -5.01 17.41
C MET A 510 6.12 -4.14 16.28
N CYS A 511 6.58 -4.40 15.06
CA CYS A 511 6.23 -3.63 13.87
C CYS A 511 5.51 -4.44 12.78
N GLY A 512 5.37 -5.76 12.97
CA GLY A 512 4.59 -6.61 12.06
C GLY A 512 3.07 -6.41 12.20
N GLU A 513 2.30 -6.96 11.27
CA GLU A 513 0.84 -6.75 11.16
C GLU A 513 0.09 -7.19 12.41
N MET A 514 0.62 -8.18 13.14
CA MET A 514 0.06 -8.65 14.41
C MET A 514 -0.09 -7.51 15.46
N ALA A 515 0.79 -6.51 15.44
CA ALA A 515 0.67 -5.35 16.34
C ALA A 515 -0.50 -4.41 15.95
N SER A 516 -0.92 -4.44 14.69
CA SER A 516 -2.03 -3.65 14.14
C SER A 516 -3.38 -4.39 14.19
N ASP A 517 -3.38 -5.70 14.49
CA ASP A 517 -4.60 -6.48 14.62
C ASP A 517 -5.17 -6.35 16.04
N LEU A 518 -6.36 -5.74 16.12
CA LEU A 518 -7.08 -5.45 17.36
C LEU A 518 -7.30 -6.69 18.22
N ARG A 519 -7.42 -7.88 17.62
CA ARG A 519 -7.65 -9.15 18.32
C ARG A 519 -6.47 -9.56 19.19
N TYR A 520 -5.26 -9.15 18.83
CA TYR A 520 -4.01 -9.60 19.47
C TYR A 520 -3.39 -8.56 20.40
N VAL A 521 -3.82 -7.29 20.37
CA VAL A 521 -3.24 -6.22 21.21
C VAL A 521 -3.20 -6.62 22.70
N ARG A 522 -4.30 -7.14 23.24
CA ARG A 522 -4.38 -7.58 24.65
C ARG A 522 -3.50 -8.78 24.96
N LEU A 523 -3.41 -9.75 24.05
CA LEU A 523 -2.50 -10.88 24.17
C LEU A 523 -1.05 -10.38 24.20
N LEU A 524 -0.66 -9.51 23.27
CA LEU A 524 0.70 -8.95 23.19
C LEU A 524 1.07 -8.17 24.46
N LEU A 525 0.13 -7.37 24.99
CA LEU A 525 0.28 -6.70 26.27
C LEU A 525 0.51 -7.70 27.43
N GLY A 526 -0.29 -8.77 27.48
CA GLY A 526 -0.15 -9.84 28.47
C GLY A 526 1.14 -10.64 28.35
N LEU A 527 1.65 -10.84 27.12
CA LEU A 527 2.96 -11.44 26.85
C LEU A 527 4.13 -10.54 27.27
N GLY A 528 3.89 -9.26 27.52
CA GLY A 528 4.88 -8.32 28.06
C GLY A 528 5.34 -7.24 27.08
N LEU A 529 4.73 -7.13 25.89
CA LEU A 529 5.07 -6.09 24.92
C LEU A 529 4.64 -4.71 25.44
N ARG A 530 5.51 -3.70 25.30
CA ARG A 530 5.25 -2.32 25.76
C ARG A 530 5.45 -1.27 24.68
N ASP A 531 6.08 -1.62 23.57
CA ASP A 531 6.31 -0.72 22.45
C ASP A 531 5.65 -1.33 21.19
N PHE A 532 4.73 -0.59 20.59
CA PHE A 532 3.97 -1.00 19.41
C PHE A 532 4.27 -0.02 18.28
N SER A 533 4.48 -0.55 17.08
CA SER A 533 4.51 0.24 15.85
C SER A 533 3.46 -0.30 14.89
N VAL A 534 2.43 0.49 14.63
CA VAL A 534 1.19 0.03 13.97
C VAL A 534 0.84 0.89 12.76
N HIS A 535 -0.05 0.39 11.90
CA HIS A 535 -0.54 1.19 10.80
C HIS A 535 -1.33 2.42 11.34
N PRO A 536 -1.13 3.65 10.81
CA PRO A 536 -1.79 4.86 11.31
C PRO A 536 -3.31 4.71 11.42
N ALA A 537 -3.95 4.08 10.42
CA ALA A 537 -5.40 3.89 10.37
C ALA A 537 -6.02 3.20 11.59
N VAL A 538 -5.30 2.31 12.28
CA VAL A 538 -5.79 1.55 13.45
C VAL A 538 -5.19 2.04 14.77
N LEU A 539 -4.30 3.04 14.74
CA LEU A 539 -3.55 3.47 15.92
C LEU A 539 -4.45 3.92 17.07
N LEU A 540 -5.51 4.69 16.77
CA LEU A 540 -6.43 5.16 17.80
C LEU A 540 -7.28 4.02 18.38
N GLU A 541 -7.64 3.01 17.58
CA GLU A 541 -8.33 1.80 18.05
C GLU A 541 -7.42 0.99 18.99
N VAL A 542 -6.16 0.79 18.60
CA VAL A 542 -5.15 0.16 19.45
C VAL A 542 -4.96 0.95 20.76
N LYS A 543 -4.90 2.29 20.69
CA LYS A 543 -4.84 3.16 21.87
C LYS A 543 -6.06 2.99 22.79
N LYS A 544 -7.26 2.91 22.22
CA LYS A 544 -8.50 2.65 22.99
C LYS A 544 -8.43 1.31 23.70
N ILE A 545 -7.97 0.25 23.02
CA ILE A 545 -7.80 -1.08 23.61
C ILE A 545 -6.78 -1.03 24.76
N ILE A 546 -5.61 -0.41 24.55
CA ILE A 546 -4.59 -0.25 25.59
C ILE A 546 -5.19 0.43 26.82
N ASN A 547 -5.87 1.57 26.63
CA ASN A 547 -6.41 2.36 27.74
C ASN A 547 -7.52 1.64 28.50
N ASN A 548 -8.23 0.72 27.84
CA ASN A 548 -9.28 -0.09 28.43
C ASN A 548 -8.79 -1.47 28.89
N THR A 549 -7.47 -1.72 28.91
CA THR A 549 -6.90 -3.01 29.33
C THR A 549 -6.21 -2.86 30.67
N ARG A 550 -6.43 -3.80 31.59
CA ARG A 550 -5.61 -3.98 32.80
C ARG A 550 -4.69 -5.18 32.59
N LEU A 551 -3.38 -5.00 32.79
CA LEU A 551 -2.41 -6.04 32.45
C LEU A 551 -2.55 -7.27 33.33
N GLU A 552 -2.86 -7.08 34.62
CA GLU A 552 -3.09 -8.18 35.58
C GLU A 552 -4.14 -9.18 35.08
N GLU A 553 -5.18 -8.70 34.40
CA GLU A 553 -6.29 -9.52 33.91
C GLU A 553 -5.91 -10.34 32.66
N VAL A 554 -5.15 -9.74 31.75
CA VAL A 554 -4.75 -10.39 30.49
C VAL A 554 -3.51 -11.27 30.64
N MET A 555 -2.66 -11.04 31.64
CA MET A 555 -1.44 -11.82 31.85
C MET A 555 -1.73 -13.29 32.12
N SER A 556 -2.65 -13.61 33.04
CA SER A 556 -2.99 -15.00 33.37
C SER A 556 -3.58 -15.76 32.18
N LEU A 557 -4.44 -15.11 31.39
CA LEU A 557 -5.01 -15.69 30.18
C LEU A 557 -3.96 -15.85 29.07
N SER A 558 -3.02 -14.92 28.95
CA SER A 558 -1.92 -15.01 27.97
C SER A 558 -0.98 -16.18 28.26
N GLU A 559 -0.71 -16.48 29.53
CA GLU A 559 0.05 -17.68 29.92
C GLU A 559 -0.72 -18.97 29.59
N GLN A 560 -2.06 -18.99 29.73
CA GLN A 560 -2.88 -20.12 29.28
C GLN A 560 -2.83 -20.29 27.76
N VAL A 561 -2.86 -19.18 26.99
CA VAL A 561 -2.70 -19.23 25.53
C VAL A 561 -1.35 -19.84 25.13
N LEU A 562 -0.26 -19.51 25.83
CA LEU A 562 1.06 -20.10 25.58
C LEU A 562 1.14 -21.60 25.90
N ALA A 563 0.33 -22.07 26.85
CA ALA A 563 0.25 -23.47 27.26
C ALA A 563 -0.71 -24.30 26.39
N ALA A 564 -1.66 -23.65 25.71
CA ALA A 564 -2.63 -24.29 24.85
C ALA A 564 -1.96 -25.02 23.67
N SER A 565 -2.59 -26.12 23.25
CA SER A 565 -2.05 -27.01 22.21
C SER A 565 -2.91 -27.11 20.95
N SER A 566 -4.13 -26.55 20.99
CA SER A 566 -5.05 -26.56 19.85
C SER A 566 -5.48 -25.15 19.46
N SER A 567 -5.64 -24.91 18.16
CA SER A 567 -6.11 -23.61 17.65
C SER A 567 -7.50 -23.24 18.16
N SER A 568 -8.38 -24.22 18.41
CA SER A 568 -9.71 -23.98 19.00
C SER A 568 -9.60 -23.40 20.42
N GLU A 569 -8.78 -24.02 21.28
CA GLU A 569 -8.56 -23.56 22.65
C GLU A 569 -7.93 -22.16 22.67
N ILE A 570 -6.97 -21.89 21.78
CA ILE A 570 -6.34 -20.58 21.62
C ILE A 570 -7.39 -19.53 21.22
N ASN A 571 -8.25 -19.84 20.26
CA ASN A 571 -9.32 -18.93 19.82
C ASN A 571 -10.34 -18.65 20.93
N ASP A 572 -10.73 -19.67 21.71
CA ASP A 572 -11.62 -19.49 22.85
C ASP A 572 -10.99 -18.60 23.94
N LEU A 573 -9.71 -18.83 24.24
CA LEU A 573 -8.95 -18.00 25.19
C LEU A 573 -8.79 -16.55 24.68
N LEU A 574 -8.53 -16.36 23.39
CA LEU A 574 -8.48 -15.03 22.75
C LEU A 574 -9.85 -14.33 22.82
N GLY A 575 -10.93 -15.07 22.61
CA GLY A 575 -12.29 -14.58 22.81
C GLY A 575 -12.50 -14.08 24.23
N ARG A 576 -12.05 -14.85 25.24
CA ARG A 576 -12.12 -14.45 26.66
C ARG A 576 -11.24 -13.23 26.98
N ILE A 577 -10.03 -13.17 26.44
CA ILE A 577 -9.11 -12.02 26.57
C ILE A 577 -9.77 -10.74 26.04
N ASN A 578 -10.56 -10.85 24.96
CA ASN A 578 -11.19 -9.70 24.32
C ASN A 578 -12.60 -9.38 24.85
N ALA A 579 -13.29 -10.34 25.46
CA ALA A 579 -14.63 -10.17 26.04
C ALA A 579 -14.61 -9.59 27.46
N GLY A 580 -13.53 -9.79 28.22
CA GLY A 580 -13.36 -9.22 29.55
C GLY A 580 -13.05 -7.72 29.45
N LEU A 581 -13.97 -6.87 29.94
CA LEU A 581 -13.94 -5.40 30.04
C LEU A 581 -14.72 -4.63 28.96
N ASN A 582 -16.01 -4.95 28.78
CA ASN A 582 -17.01 -3.94 28.40
C ASN A 582 -17.47 -3.16 29.63
#